data_AF-A0A2E7VZZ4-F1
#
_entry.id   AF-A0A2E7VZZ4-F1
#
_cell.length_a   1.000
_cell.length_b   1.000
_cell.length_c   1.000
_cell.angle_alpha   90.00
_cell.angle_beta   90.00
_cell.angle_gamma   90.00
#
_symmetry.space_group_name_H-M   'P 1'
#
loop_
_entity.id
_entity.type
_entity.pdbx_description
1 polymer ?
#
loop_
_entity_poly.entity_id
_entity_poly.type
_entity_poly.pdbx_seq_one_letter_code
_entity_poly.pdbx_strand_id
1 'polypeptide(L)'
;MFSEHKDAWIIEKNRLKIAKKNFISFNNRMLIGYLRSTAITLFAYLLGGIHGVLVYLLIAFIAKSLLELINFAEHYGLVRVEGQPVLPRHSWNSNATISSLYLFNVTRHSSHHEKSHLKYWELKSYKDSPIMPQGYLTMIYLGILAPFIFHRMMAKKLIEWDEKYATVEERLLAEAQNKKSKYLSFIK
;
A
#
# COMPACT_ATOMS: atom_id res chain seq x y z
N MET A 1 -1.68 -11.00 -2.68
CA MET A 1 -0.92 -11.44 -3.88
C MET A 1 -1.74 -12.26 -4.89
N PHE A 2 -2.30 -13.44 -4.56
CA PHE A 2 -3.08 -14.22 -5.55
C PHE A 2 -4.38 -13.52 -6.01
N SER A 3 -5.08 -12.85 -5.09
CA SER A 3 -6.26 -12.03 -5.42
C SER A 3 -5.88 -10.85 -6.31
N GLU A 4 -4.92 -10.03 -5.89
CA GLU A 4 -4.40 -8.88 -6.67
C GLU A 4 -3.99 -9.28 -8.08
N HIS A 5 -3.38 -10.46 -8.25
CA HIS A 5 -2.94 -10.92 -9.56
C HIS A 5 -4.12 -11.33 -10.46
N LYS A 6 -5.16 -11.94 -9.90
CA LYS A 6 -6.42 -12.21 -10.61
C LYS A 6 -7.12 -10.90 -10.98
N ASP A 7 -7.19 -9.95 -10.05
CA ASP A 7 -7.82 -8.64 -10.26
C ASP A 7 -7.08 -7.86 -11.35
N ALA A 8 -5.75 -7.88 -11.35
CA ALA A 8 -4.93 -7.28 -12.41
C ALA A 8 -5.26 -7.85 -13.80
N TRP A 9 -5.47 -9.16 -13.91
CA TRP A 9 -5.91 -9.79 -15.15
C TRP A 9 -7.33 -9.38 -15.58
N ILE A 10 -8.25 -9.27 -14.63
CA ILE A 10 -9.62 -8.80 -14.89
C ILE A 10 -9.59 -7.36 -15.41
N ILE A 11 -8.84 -6.48 -14.75
CA ILE A 11 -8.67 -5.08 -15.13
C ILE A 11 -8.04 -4.97 -16.52
N GLU A 12 -6.97 -5.72 -16.79
CA GLU A 12 -6.26 -5.66 -18.07
C GLU A 12 -7.12 -6.20 -19.22
N LYS A 13 -7.86 -7.29 -19.01
CA LYS A 13 -8.79 -7.84 -20.01
C LYS A 13 -9.88 -6.82 -20.35
N ASN A 14 -10.44 -6.16 -19.35
CA ASN A 14 -11.45 -5.10 -19.55
C ASN A 14 -10.86 -3.91 -20.31
N ARG A 15 -9.65 -3.45 -19.95
CA ARG A 15 -8.95 -2.36 -20.64
C ARG A 15 -8.70 -2.69 -22.11
N LEU A 16 -8.22 -3.89 -22.44
CA LEU A 16 -7.97 -4.33 -23.82
C LEU A 16 -9.26 -4.39 -24.64
N LYS A 17 -10.37 -4.86 -24.04
CA LYS A 17 -11.69 -4.88 -24.68
C LYS A 17 -12.18 -3.48 -25.01
N ILE A 18 -12.09 -2.54 -24.06
CA ILE A 18 -12.46 -1.13 -24.27
C ILE A 18 -11.57 -0.49 -25.35
N ALA A 19 -10.26 -0.76 -25.32
CA ALA A 19 -9.30 -0.25 -26.30
C ALA A 19 -9.33 -0.97 -27.65
N LYS A 20 -10.19 -1.99 -27.84
CA LYS A 20 -10.26 -2.85 -29.04
C LYS A 20 -8.89 -3.40 -29.48
N LYS A 21 -8.08 -3.86 -28.52
CA LYS A 21 -6.76 -4.46 -28.77
C LYS A 21 -6.80 -5.97 -28.52
N ASN A 22 -5.95 -6.70 -29.26
CA ASN A 22 -5.80 -8.14 -29.11
C ASN A 22 -5.20 -8.52 -27.75
N PHE A 23 -5.64 -9.66 -27.22
CA PHE A 23 -5.18 -10.19 -25.93
C PHE A 23 -3.67 -10.52 -25.95
N ILE A 24 -3.20 -11.20 -26.99
CA ILE A 24 -1.77 -11.46 -27.22
C ILE A 24 -1.25 -10.30 -28.08
N SER A 25 -0.74 -9.26 -27.42
CA SER A 25 -0.13 -8.12 -28.11
C SER A 25 0.82 -7.35 -27.19
N PHE A 26 1.67 -6.51 -27.78
CA PHE A 26 2.47 -5.52 -27.05
C PHE A 26 1.64 -4.44 -26.36
N ASN A 27 0.30 -4.44 -26.52
CA ASN A 27 -0.55 -3.58 -25.72
C ASN A 27 -0.89 -4.23 -24.38
N ASN A 28 -0.72 -5.54 -24.22
CA ASN A 28 -1.05 -6.25 -22.99
C ASN A 28 0.03 -6.01 -21.91
N ARG A 29 -0.34 -5.22 -20.90
CA ARG A 29 0.56 -4.80 -19.82
C ARG A 29 1.02 -5.97 -18.96
N MET A 30 0.18 -7.00 -18.78
CA MET A 30 0.53 -8.19 -18.01
C MET A 30 1.60 -9.02 -18.72
N LEU A 31 1.43 -9.25 -20.03
CA LEU A 31 2.42 -9.98 -20.83
C LEU A 31 3.76 -9.25 -20.88
N ILE A 32 3.74 -7.92 -21.08
CA ILE A 32 4.96 -7.10 -21.03
C ILE A 32 5.61 -7.17 -19.65
N GLY A 33 4.81 -7.14 -18.57
CA GLY A 33 5.29 -7.28 -17.21
C GLY A 33 6.07 -8.57 -17.00
N TYR A 34 5.49 -9.71 -17.39
CA TYR A 34 6.19 -11.00 -17.30
C TYR A 34 7.45 -11.05 -18.15
N LEU A 35 7.38 -10.54 -19.38
CA LEU A 35 8.52 -10.56 -20.29
C LEU A 35 9.69 -9.76 -19.71
N ARG A 36 9.41 -8.58 -19.11
CA ARG A 36 10.42 -7.79 -18.38
C ARG A 36 10.96 -8.51 -17.15
N SER A 37 10.09 -9.11 -16.34
CA SER A 37 10.50 -9.87 -15.16
C SER A 37 11.40 -11.06 -15.54
N THR A 38 11.01 -11.83 -16.57
CA THR A 38 11.82 -12.93 -17.09
C THR A 38 13.16 -12.45 -17.65
N ALA A 39 13.17 -11.33 -18.39
CA ALA A 39 14.40 -10.76 -18.92
C ALA A 39 15.39 -10.34 -17.83
N ILE A 40 14.91 -9.70 -16.75
CA ILE A 40 15.75 -9.32 -15.60
C ILE A 40 16.28 -10.57 -14.88
N THR A 41 15.45 -11.58 -14.67
CA THR A 41 15.89 -12.85 -14.07
C THR A 41 16.93 -13.55 -14.94
N LEU A 42 16.75 -13.55 -16.26
CA LEU A 42 17.74 -14.11 -17.20
C LEU A 42 19.05 -13.31 -17.14
N PHE A 43 18.99 -11.98 -17.08
CA PHE A 43 20.18 -11.16 -16.92
C PHE A 43 20.93 -11.48 -15.62
N ALA A 44 20.22 -11.67 -14.50
CA ALA A 44 20.82 -12.13 -13.24
C ALA A 44 21.48 -13.52 -13.39
N TYR A 45 20.87 -14.43 -14.15
CA TYR A 45 21.45 -15.73 -14.49
C TYR A 45 22.72 -15.59 -15.34
N LEU A 46 22.72 -14.72 -16.34
CA LEU A 46 23.89 -14.51 -17.20
C LEU A 46 25.08 -13.93 -16.42
N LEU A 47 24.83 -13.12 -15.39
CA LEU A 47 25.89 -12.52 -14.56
C LEU A 47 26.43 -13.45 -13.48
N GLY A 48 25.57 -14.24 -12.83
CA GLY A 48 25.93 -14.99 -11.62
C GLY A 48 25.45 -16.44 -11.60
N GLY A 49 24.99 -16.97 -12.73
CA GLY A 49 24.36 -18.28 -12.82
C GLY A 49 23.16 -18.40 -11.89
N ILE A 50 22.97 -19.60 -11.33
CA ILE A 50 21.89 -19.86 -10.39
C ILE A 50 22.00 -19.00 -9.11
N HIS A 51 23.21 -18.70 -8.64
CA HIS A 51 23.41 -17.84 -7.46
C HIS A 51 22.94 -16.42 -7.72
N GLY A 52 23.21 -15.87 -8.92
CA GLY A 52 22.71 -14.56 -9.34
C GLY A 52 21.18 -14.50 -9.32
N VAL A 53 20.52 -15.55 -9.81
CA VAL A 53 19.04 -15.67 -9.74
C VAL A 53 18.55 -15.71 -8.30
N LEU A 54 19.15 -16.52 -7.43
CA LEU A 54 18.74 -16.63 -6.02
C LEU A 54 18.88 -15.30 -5.28
N VAL A 55 19.99 -14.59 -5.46
CA VAL A 55 20.21 -13.26 -4.87
C VAL A 55 19.18 -12.25 -5.39
N TYR A 56 18.94 -12.23 -6.70
CA TYR A 56 17.92 -11.36 -7.29
C TYR A 56 16.52 -11.63 -6.71
N LEU A 57 16.11 -12.90 -6.66
CA LEU A 57 14.81 -13.29 -6.12
C LEU A 57 14.67 -12.93 -4.63
N LEU A 58 15.74 -13.07 -3.85
CA LEU A 58 15.76 -12.65 -2.45
C LEU A 58 15.56 -11.13 -2.31
N ILE A 59 16.28 -10.32 -3.09
CA ILE A 59 16.12 -8.86 -3.10
C ILE A 59 14.70 -8.48 -3.54
N ALA A 60 14.17 -9.11 -4.59
CA ALA A 60 12.83 -8.86 -5.09
C ALA A 60 11.76 -9.20 -4.03
N PHE A 61 11.94 -10.32 -3.31
CA PHE A 61 11.07 -10.73 -2.22
C PHE A 61 11.09 -9.74 -1.06
N ILE A 62 12.28 -9.30 -0.62
CA ILE A 62 12.43 -8.29 0.44
C ILE A 62 11.79 -6.97 0.03
N ALA A 63 12.07 -6.49 -1.18
CA ALA A 63 11.50 -5.26 -1.71
C ALA A 63 9.96 -5.32 -1.79
N LYS A 64 9.41 -6.44 -2.27
CA LYS A 64 7.95 -6.64 -2.33
C LYS A 64 7.31 -6.71 -0.95
N SER A 65 7.96 -7.38 0.01
CA SER A 65 7.49 -7.49 1.40
C SER A 65 7.49 -6.13 2.09
N LEU A 66 8.53 -5.33 1.88
CA LEU A 66 8.59 -3.96 2.40
C LEU A 66 7.50 -3.08 1.80
N LEU A 67 7.24 -3.19 0.49
CA LEU A 67 6.14 -2.49 -0.17
C LEU A 67 4.76 -2.87 0.40
N GLU A 68 4.53 -4.16 0.66
CA GLU A 68 3.27 -4.61 1.30
C GLU A 68 3.13 -4.10 2.73
N LEU A 69 4.22 -4.11 3.49
CA LEU A 69 4.20 -3.58 4.85
C LEU A 69 3.91 -2.07 4.86
N ILE A 70 4.50 -1.33 3.92
CA ILE A 70 4.21 0.08 3.68
C ILE A 70 2.72 0.27 3.44
N ASN A 71 2.16 -0.44 2.45
CA ASN A 71 0.75 -0.36 2.12
C ASN A 71 -0.13 -0.69 3.32
N PHE A 72 0.22 -1.73 4.06
CA PHE A 72 -0.49 -2.13 5.28
C PHE A 72 -0.44 -1.05 6.36
N ALA A 73 0.73 -0.46 6.62
CA ALA A 73 0.87 0.56 7.66
C ALA A 73 0.15 1.86 7.29
N GLU A 74 0.22 2.26 6.03
CA GLU A 74 -0.44 3.44 5.47
C GLU A 74 -1.96 3.34 5.43
N HIS A 75 -2.51 2.13 5.31
CA HIS A 75 -3.95 1.87 5.26
C HIS A 75 -4.46 1.12 6.49
N TYR A 76 -3.67 1.12 7.57
CA TYR A 76 -3.93 0.32 8.76
C TYR A 76 -5.30 0.63 9.37
N GLY A 77 -6.24 -0.32 9.28
CA GLY A 77 -7.56 -0.27 9.91
C GLY A 77 -8.53 0.77 9.35
N LEU A 78 -8.09 1.64 8.43
CA LEU A 78 -8.93 2.67 7.84
C LEU A 78 -9.89 2.03 6.84
N VAL A 79 -11.13 2.50 6.85
CA VAL A 79 -12.19 2.02 5.96
C VAL A 79 -12.77 3.16 5.14
N ARG A 80 -13.38 2.79 4.03
CA ARG A 80 -14.09 3.70 3.13
C ARG A 80 -15.31 2.95 2.60
N VAL A 81 -16.45 3.63 2.52
CA VAL A 81 -17.64 3.08 1.86
C VAL A 81 -17.34 2.82 0.38
N GLU A 82 -17.70 1.64 -0.10
CA GLU A 82 -17.49 1.27 -1.50
C GLU A 82 -18.17 2.27 -2.45
N GLY A 83 -17.47 2.63 -3.53
CA GLY A 83 -17.96 3.61 -4.51
C GLY A 83 -17.78 5.09 -4.13
N GLN A 84 -17.51 5.43 -2.86
CA GLN A 84 -17.27 6.83 -2.45
C GLN A 84 -15.87 7.33 -2.86
N PRO A 85 -15.64 8.62 -3.11
CA PRO A 85 -14.31 9.12 -3.47
C PRO A 85 -13.28 8.88 -2.37
N VAL A 86 -12.01 8.75 -2.75
CA VAL A 86 -10.91 8.68 -1.79
C VAL A 86 -10.62 10.09 -1.27
N LEU A 87 -10.68 10.25 0.05
CA LEU A 87 -10.45 11.51 0.75
C LEU A 87 -9.16 11.43 1.57
N PRO A 88 -8.58 12.57 1.97
CA PRO A 88 -7.39 12.60 2.81
C PRO A 88 -7.46 11.75 4.08
N ARG A 89 -8.65 11.57 4.64
CA ARG A 89 -8.89 10.78 5.84
C ARG A 89 -8.82 9.27 5.64
N HIS A 90 -8.75 8.76 4.41
CA HIS A 90 -8.71 7.30 4.13
C HIS A 90 -7.28 6.73 4.05
N SER A 91 -6.27 7.44 4.55
CA SER A 91 -4.88 6.96 4.58
C SER A 91 -4.06 7.71 5.63
N TRP A 92 -3.14 7.03 6.28
CA TRP A 92 -2.20 7.61 7.25
C TRP A 92 -1.08 8.37 6.56
N ASN A 93 -0.82 9.60 7.02
CA ASN A 93 0.25 10.47 6.54
C ASN A 93 1.46 10.47 7.48
N SER A 94 2.61 10.91 6.96
CA SER A 94 3.78 11.28 7.77
C SER A 94 4.49 12.49 7.16
N ASN A 95 4.73 13.50 8.00
CA ASN A 95 5.48 14.71 7.64
C ASN A 95 6.86 14.77 8.31
N ALA A 96 7.34 13.67 8.89
CA ALA A 96 8.66 13.61 9.50
C ALA A 96 9.74 13.92 8.45
N THR A 97 10.61 14.89 8.73
CA THR A 97 11.57 15.43 7.76
C THR A 97 12.46 14.36 7.15
N ILE A 98 13.06 13.50 7.99
CA ILE A 98 13.96 12.43 7.53
C ILE A 98 13.22 11.46 6.61
N SER A 99 12.02 11.00 7.01
CA SER A 99 11.22 10.10 6.19
C SER A 99 10.79 10.75 4.87
N SER A 100 10.43 12.04 4.91
CA SER A 100 10.01 12.79 3.74
C SER A 100 11.15 12.96 2.74
N LEU A 101 12.37 13.24 3.21
CA LEU A 101 13.54 13.34 2.34
C LEU A 101 13.94 11.99 1.76
N TYR A 102 14.03 10.96 2.61
CA TYR A 102 14.47 9.63 2.21
C TYR A 102 13.53 8.96 1.21
N LEU A 103 12.22 9.21 1.35
CA LEU A 103 11.18 8.59 0.52
C LEU A 103 10.55 9.57 -0.47
N PHE A 104 11.26 10.67 -0.79
CA PHE A 104 10.83 11.65 -1.78
C PHE A 104 9.39 12.15 -1.59
N ASN A 105 8.99 12.43 -0.35
CA ASN A 105 7.66 12.88 0.07
C ASN A 105 6.50 11.91 -0.23
N VAL A 106 6.75 10.65 -0.61
CA VAL A 106 5.67 9.65 -0.75
C VAL A 106 4.90 9.47 0.56
N THR A 107 5.54 9.81 1.69
CA THR A 107 4.93 9.85 3.02
C THR A 107 3.74 10.82 3.14
N ARG A 108 3.56 11.74 2.18
CA ARG A 108 2.34 12.54 1.97
C ARG A 108 1.26 11.73 1.25
N HIS A 109 1.06 10.53 1.75
CA HIS A 109 0.25 9.47 1.16
C HIS A 109 -1.20 9.86 0.91
N SER A 110 -1.80 10.65 1.79
CA SER A 110 -3.18 11.10 1.60
C SER A 110 -3.34 12.00 0.37
N SER A 111 -2.32 12.84 0.07
CA SER A 111 -2.30 13.64 -1.15
C SER A 111 -2.07 12.77 -2.38
N HIS A 112 -1.24 11.74 -2.27
CA HIS A 112 -1.01 10.76 -3.33
C HIS A 112 -2.29 9.98 -3.66
N HIS A 113 -3.04 9.50 -2.65
CA HIS A 113 -4.25 8.71 -2.90
C HIS A 113 -5.46 9.53 -3.35
N GLU A 114 -5.62 10.76 -2.84
CA GLU A 114 -6.63 11.68 -3.34
C GLU A 114 -6.35 12.08 -4.80
N LYS A 115 -5.06 12.31 -5.13
CA LYS A 115 -4.63 12.81 -6.44
C LYS A 115 -3.46 11.98 -6.99
N SER A 116 -3.77 10.74 -7.37
CA SER A 116 -2.77 9.74 -7.79
C SER A 116 -2.00 10.05 -9.08
N HIS A 117 -2.42 11.07 -9.81
CA HIS A 117 -1.72 11.56 -11.01
C HIS A 117 -0.63 12.59 -10.72
N LEU A 118 -0.54 13.11 -9.49
CA LEU A 118 0.46 14.09 -9.11
C LEU A 118 1.85 13.46 -8.99
N LYS A 119 2.87 14.22 -9.34
CA LYS A 119 4.27 13.85 -9.15
C LYS A 119 4.66 14.06 -7.68
N TYR A 120 5.71 13.37 -7.24
CA TYR A 120 6.07 13.34 -5.81
C TYR A 120 6.39 14.73 -5.20
N TRP A 121 6.89 15.67 -6.01
CA TRP A 121 7.18 17.04 -5.58
C TRP A 121 5.94 17.95 -5.50
N GLU A 122 4.82 17.54 -6.09
CA GLU A 122 3.56 18.28 -6.06
C GLU A 122 2.67 17.87 -4.87
N LEU A 123 3.02 16.76 -4.20
CA LEU A 123 2.28 16.24 -3.06
C LEU A 123 2.27 17.25 -1.92
N LYS A 124 1.10 17.49 -1.33
CA LYS A 124 0.93 18.45 -0.22
C LYS A 124 0.70 17.73 1.09
N SER A 125 1.14 18.36 2.18
CA SER A 125 0.72 17.95 3.51
C SER A 125 -0.67 18.51 3.80
N TYR A 126 -1.54 17.68 4.36
CA TYR A 126 -2.89 18.08 4.77
C TYR A 126 -2.97 18.18 6.29
N LYS A 127 -3.61 19.24 6.78
CA LYS A 127 -3.82 19.45 8.22
C LYS A 127 -4.83 18.46 8.80
N ASP A 128 -5.87 18.14 8.02
CA ASP A 128 -6.99 17.29 8.44
C ASP A 128 -6.84 15.83 7.99
N SER A 129 -5.62 15.39 7.71
CA SER A 129 -5.34 13.97 7.43
C SER A 129 -4.82 13.28 8.69
N PRO A 130 -5.19 12.01 8.92
CA PRO A 130 -4.66 11.25 10.04
C PRO A 130 -3.15 11.03 9.86
N ILE A 131 -2.39 11.12 10.95
CA ILE A 131 -0.92 11.10 10.94
C ILE A 131 -0.40 9.90 11.74
N MET A 132 0.60 9.22 11.19
CA MET A 132 1.33 8.15 11.88
C MET A 132 2.03 8.67 13.15
N PRO A 133 2.04 7.91 14.26
CA PRO A 133 2.56 8.37 15.55
C PRO A 133 4.02 8.86 15.56
N GLN A 134 4.95 8.11 14.95
CA GLN A 134 6.40 8.33 15.06
C GLN A 134 7.07 8.58 13.71
N GLY A 135 6.27 8.97 12.71
CA GLY A 135 6.73 9.08 11.33
C GLY A 135 6.94 7.73 10.65
N TYR A 136 7.14 7.80 9.34
CA TYR A 136 7.02 6.65 8.46
C TYR A 136 8.04 5.54 8.72
N LEU A 137 9.33 5.88 8.75
CA LEU A 137 10.41 4.90 8.87
C LEU A 137 10.32 4.14 10.20
N THR A 138 10.10 4.87 11.30
CA THR A 138 9.95 4.26 12.63
C THR A 138 8.79 3.28 12.67
N MET A 139 7.63 3.66 12.13
CA MET A 139 6.46 2.78 12.14
C MET A 139 6.67 1.53 11.30
N ILE A 140 7.38 1.61 10.17
CA ILE A 140 7.75 0.44 9.37
C ILE A 140 8.66 -0.50 10.16
N TYR A 141 9.74 0.01 10.76
CA TYR A 141 10.64 -0.84 11.54
C TYR A 141 9.94 -1.48 12.74
N LEU A 142 9.04 -0.75 13.41
CA LEU A 142 8.19 -1.33 14.45
C LEU A 142 7.25 -2.40 13.89
N GLY A 143 6.68 -2.21 12.70
CA GLY A 143 5.85 -3.21 12.04
C GLY A 143 6.59 -4.52 11.76
N ILE A 144 7.88 -4.45 11.41
CA ILE A 144 8.73 -5.64 11.18
C ILE A 144 9.19 -6.26 12.50
N LEU A 145 9.81 -5.46 13.37
CA LEU A 145 10.58 -5.95 14.51
C LEU A 145 9.77 -6.10 15.80
N ALA A 146 8.72 -5.30 15.94
CA ALA A 146 7.90 -5.24 17.15
C ALA A 146 6.41 -5.04 16.82
N PRO A 147 5.77 -5.96 16.07
CA PRO A 147 4.41 -5.79 15.56
C PRO A 147 3.36 -5.55 16.66
N PHE A 148 3.58 -6.08 17.87
CA PHE A 148 2.73 -5.80 19.03
C PHE A 148 2.74 -4.32 19.44
N ILE A 149 3.92 -3.69 19.44
CA ILE A 149 4.07 -2.26 19.76
C ILE A 149 3.45 -1.42 18.65
N PHE A 150 3.73 -1.76 17.39
CA PHE A 150 3.10 -1.13 16.22
C PHE A 150 1.57 -1.13 16.35
N HIS A 151 0.99 -2.32 16.61
CA HIS A 151 -0.45 -2.49 16.76
C HIS A 151 -1.00 -1.62 17.89
N ARG A 152 -0.40 -1.65 19.07
CA ARG A 152 -0.83 -0.85 20.22
C ARG A 152 -0.81 0.65 19.93
N MET A 153 0.18 1.13 19.17
CA MET A 153 0.29 2.55 18.80
C MET A 153 -0.76 2.94 17.75
N MET A 154 -0.92 2.11 16.71
CA MET A 154 -1.85 2.38 15.62
C MET A 154 -3.31 2.21 16.05
N ALA A 155 -3.62 1.26 16.93
CA ALA A 155 -4.98 1.05 17.42
C ALA A 155 -5.51 2.27 18.19
N LYS A 156 -4.65 2.93 18.99
CA LYS A 156 -5.01 4.20 19.64
C LYS A 156 -5.33 5.29 18.62
N LYS A 157 -4.54 5.38 17.55
CA LYS A 157 -4.79 6.35 16.48
C LYS A 157 -6.03 6.02 15.67
N LEU A 158 -6.31 4.74 15.45
CA LEU A 158 -7.50 4.29 14.75
C LEU A 158 -8.78 4.66 15.51
N ILE A 159 -8.80 4.54 16.84
CA ILE A 159 -9.93 5.01 17.66
C ILE A 159 -10.11 6.52 17.54
N GLU A 160 -9.02 7.29 17.62
CA GLU A 160 -9.07 8.73 17.37
C GLU A 160 -9.61 9.04 15.98
N TRP A 161 -9.32 8.18 14.99
CA TRP A 161 -9.84 8.33 13.64
C TRP A 161 -11.35 8.05 13.56
N ASP A 162 -11.81 6.97 14.19
CA ASP A 162 -13.24 6.62 14.26
C ASP A 162 -14.06 7.76 14.88
N GLU A 163 -13.56 8.37 15.96
CA GLU A 163 -14.23 9.46 16.66
C GLU A 163 -14.30 10.76 15.85
N LYS A 164 -13.20 11.12 15.17
CA LYS A 164 -13.04 12.45 14.55
C LYS A 164 -13.34 12.51 13.05
N TYR A 165 -13.14 11.42 12.31
CA TYR A 165 -13.13 11.44 10.85
C TYR A 165 -14.09 10.44 10.19
N ALA A 166 -14.42 9.32 10.85
CA ALA A 166 -15.28 8.30 10.24
C ALA A 166 -16.73 8.77 10.14
N THR A 167 -17.38 8.49 9.01
CA THR A 167 -18.83 8.66 8.88
C THR A 167 -19.57 7.55 9.65
N VAL A 168 -20.88 7.71 9.84
CA VAL A 168 -21.70 6.69 10.50
C VAL A 168 -21.61 5.35 9.77
N GLU A 169 -21.65 5.36 8.44
CA GLU A 169 -21.55 4.17 7.59
C GLU A 169 -20.17 3.51 7.73
N GLU A 170 -19.09 4.30 7.80
CA GLU A 170 -17.74 3.78 7.96
C GLU A 170 -17.52 3.17 9.34
N ARG A 171 -18.09 3.75 10.40
CA ARG A 171 -18.06 3.13 11.74
C ARG A 171 -18.75 1.78 11.73
N LEU A 172 -19.91 1.66 11.08
CA LEU A 172 -20.61 0.38 10.94
C LEU A 172 -19.77 -0.65 10.17
N LEU A 173 -19.06 -0.23 9.12
CA LEU A 173 -18.13 -1.08 8.38
C LEU A 173 -16.95 -1.52 9.27
N ALA A 174 -16.35 -0.60 10.02
CA ALA A 174 -15.26 -0.88 10.94
C ALA A 174 -15.68 -1.86 12.04
N GLU A 175 -16.85 -1.66 12.65
CA GLU A 175 -17.41 -2.60 13.63
C GLU A 175 -17.63 -4.00 13.06
N ALA A 176 -18.17 -4.10 11.84
CA ALA A 176 -18.38 -5.38 11.16
C ALA A 176 -17.04 -6.08 10.86
N GLN A 177 -16.01 -5.33 10.48
CA GLN A 177 -14.65 -5.86 10.27
C GLN A 177 -14.00 -6.30 11.58
N ASN A 178 -14.13 -5.51 12.64
CA ASN A 178 -13.59 -5.81 13.97
C ASN A 178 -14.21 -7.09 14.55
N LYS A 179 -15.53 -7.29 14.41
CA LYS A 179 -16.22 -8.53 14.82
C LYS A 179 -15.73 -9.76 14.05
N LYS A 180 -15.37 -9.61 12.78
CA LYS A 180 -14.80 -10.70 11.96
C LYS A 180 -13.34 -10.97 12.30
N SER A 181 -12.62 -9.94 12.73
CA SER A 181 -11.26 -10.06 13.22
C SER A 181 -11.27 -10.87 14.52
N LYS A 182 -10.55 -12.00 14.56
CA LYS A 182 -10.40 -12.82 15.78
C LYS A 182 -9.49 -12.16 16.84
N TYR A 183 -8.99 -10.95 16.58
CA TYR A 183 -8.26 -10.18 17.57
C TYR A 183 -9.27 -9.57 18.55
N LEU A 184 -9.36 -10.20 19.73
CA LEU A 184 -9.98 -9.61 20.92
C LEU A 184 -9.57 -8.13 21.00
N SER A 185 -10.57 -7.24 21.04
CA SER A 185 -10.37 -5.81 21.22
C SER A 185 -9.45 -5.56 22.42
N PHE A 186 -8.17 -5.32 22.18
CA PHE A 186 -7.20 -4.94 23.22
C PHE A 186 -7.43 -3.53 23.76
N ILE A 187 -8.52 -2.90 23.34
CA ILE A 187 -8.95 -1.59 23.80
C ILE A 187 -10.41 -1.73 24.24
N LYS A 188 -10.56 -2.01 25.54
CA LYS A 188 -11.63 -1.47 26.37
C LYS A 188 -11.02 -0.34 27.19
#